data_AF-A0A814H5L4-F1
#
_entry.id   AF-A0A814H5L4-F1
#
_cell.length_a   1.000
_cell.length_b   1.000
_cell.length_c   1.000
_cell.angle_alpha   90.00
_cell.angle_beta   90.00
_cell.angle_gamma   90.00
#
_symmetry.space_group_name_H-M   'P 1'
#
loop_
_entity.id
_entity.type
_entity.pdbx_description
1 polymer ?
#
loop_
_entity_poly.entity_id
_entity_poly.type
_entity_poly.pdbx_seq_one_letter_code
_entity_poly.pdbx_strand_id
1 'polypeptide(L)'
;MDEIDIRFCCESFTKYSNLINKTDEIICPECSKHYVNIKETLKIPINREKILRKEVELFFEKLELSNINKCIERQFNEITFQIDIQCESLIEKINNYRIELIEKVKKNRNDIIRQLDKSKIVNKISKNLYIEEFEKTKNLFDKLKIEEDTKQKLKEKERMENEIKDEIDKYKFLKPEKNIEIEEIVGVFVATKLLKKNLTRESIQNGYFKYYLI
;
A
#
# COMPACT_ATOMS: atom_id res chain seq x y z
N MET A 1 -49.77 -38.87 59.25
CA MET A 1 -51.00 -38.08 59.49
C MET A 1 -51.10 -37.85 60.97
N ASP A 2 -51.41 -36.62 61.37
CA ASP A 2 -51.66 -36.31 62.78
C ASP A 2 -52.88 -37.07 63.30
N GLU A 3 -52.89 -37.31 64.61
CA GLU A 3 -53.96 -38.03 65.29
C GLU A 3 -55.28 -37.24 65.23
N ILE A 4 -56.37 -37.94 64.88
CA ILE A 4 -57.73 -37.41 64.94
C ILE A 4 -58.38 -37.88 66.23
N ASP A 5 -58.85 -36.92 67.02
CA ASP A 5 -59.66 -37.21 68.22
C ASP A 5 -61.08 -37.57 67.78
N ILE A 6 -61.53 -38.78 68.13
CA ILE A 6 -62.92 -39.21 67.95
C ILE A 6 -63.59 -39.23 69.32
N ARG A 7 -64.69 -38.48 69.44
CA ARG A 7 -65.56 -38.54 70.60
C ARG A 7 -66.64 -39.60 70.38
N PHE A 8 -66.74 -40.57 71.29
CA PHE A 8 -67.80 -41.57 71.28
C PHE A 8 -69.02 -41.09 72.10
N CYS A 9 -70.17 -41.75 71.93
CA CYS A 9 -71.40 -41.45 72.66
C CYS A 9 -71.27 -41.64 74.19
N CYS A 10 -70.24 -42.36 74.67
CA CYS A 10 -69.90 -42.48 76.09
C CYS A 10 -68.97 -41.37 76.60
N GLU A 11 -68.83 -40.28 75.85
CA GLU A 11 -67.99 -39.12 76.17
C GLU A 11 -66.47 -39.38 76.24
N SER A 12 -66.03 -40.60 75.93
CA SER A 12 -64.61 -40.90 75.81
C SER A 12 -64.02 -40.43 74.48
N PHE A 13 -62.76 -40.02 74.55
CA PHE A 13 -61.98 -39.55 73.41
C PHE A 13 -60.90 -40.57 73.10
N THR A 14 -60.84 -41.02 71.85
CA THR A 14 -59.76 -41.88 71.39
C THR A 14 -59.10 -41.28 70.18
N LYS A 15 -57.76 -41.29 70.20
CA LYS A 15 -56.93 -40.82 69.11
C LYS A 15 -56.71 -41.92 68.09
N TYR A 16 -56.98 -41.61 66.84
CA TYR A 16 -56.73 -42.53 65.73
C TYR A 16 -55.83 -41.90 64.68
N SER A 17 -54.83 -42.67 64.26
CA SER A 17 -54.01 -42.38 63.08
C SER A 17 -54.56 -43.11 61.84
N ASN A 18 -54.41 -42.52 60.66
CA ASN A 18 -54.65 -43.16 59.36
C ASN A 18 -56.09 -43.67 59.13
N LEU A 19 -57.08 -42.80 59.34
CA LEU A 19 -58.50 -43.10 59.10
C LEU A 19 -58.94 -42.94 57.64
N ILE A 20 -58.16 -42.25 56.80
CA ILE A 20 -58.54 -41.90 55.42
C ILE A 20 -58.80 -43.13 54.54
N ASN A 21 -58.11 -44.24 54.79
CA ASN A 21 -58.23 -45.47 54.01
C ASN A 21 -59.19 -46.51 54.63
N LYS A 22 -59.82 -46.17 55.76
CA LYS A 22 -60.73 -47.08 56.47
C LYS A 22 -62.17 -46.72 56.14
N THR A 23 -62.93 -47.71 55.69
CA THR A 23 -64.36 -47.57 55.37
C THR A 23 -65.29 -48.07 56.46
N ASP A 24 -64.72 -48.71 57.48
CA ASP A 24 -65.47 -49.49 58.47
C ASP A 24 -65.90 -48.62 59.65
N GLU A 25 -66.81 -49.12 60.47
CA GLU A 25 -67.22 -48.45 61.70
C GLU A 25 -66.16 -48.67 62.78
N ILE A 26 -65.85 -47.62 63.54
CA ILE A 26 -64.96 -47.74 64.70
C ILE A 26 -65.79 -48.08 65.91
N ILE A 27 -65.48 -49.23 66.51
CA ILE A 27 -66.03 -49.64 67.79
C ILE A 27 -65.31 -48.89 68.90
N CYS A 28 -66.09 -48.30 69.82
CA CYS A 28 -65.55 -47.67 71.00
C CYS A 28 -64.76 -48.71 71.83
N PRO A 29 -63.47 -48.48 72.09
CA PRO A 29 -62.64 -49.45 72.82
C PRO A 29 -63.04 -49.60 74.30
N GLU A 30 -63.73 -48.62 74.86
CA GLU A 30 -64.09 -48.63 76.29
C GLU A 30 -65.38 -49.37 76.60
N CYS A 31 -66.39 -49.28 75.72
CA CYS A 31 -67.70 -49.87 75.99
C CYS A 31 -68.09 -50.98 75.01
N SER A 32 -67.38 -51.13 73.90
CA SER A 32 -67.63 -52.12 72.83
C SER A 32 -69.06 -52.12 72.25
N LYS A 33 -69.87 -51.11 72.58
CA LYS A 33 -71.30 -50.98 72.22
C LYS A 33 -71.61 -49.80 71.31
N HIS A 34 -70.70 -48.82 71.25
CA HIS A 34 -70.87 -47.63 70.41
C HIS A 34 -70.03 -47.75 69.16
N TYR A 35 -70.62 -47.30 68.06
CA TYR A 35 -70.01 -47.30 66.73
C TYR A 35 -69.97 -45.87 66.23
N VAL A 36 -68.85 -45.48 65.64
CA VAL A 36 -68.71 -44.19 64.98
C VAL A 36 -68.38 -44.42 63.52
N ASN A 37 -69.16 -43.80 62.65
CA ASN A 37 -68.93 -43.86 61.22
C ASN A 37 -67.71 -43.00 60.86
N ILE A 38 -66.69 -43.63 60.29
CA ILE A 38 -65.45 -42.94 59.88
C ILE A 38 -65.77 -41.86 58.84
N LYS A 39 -66.67 -42.13 57.88
CA LYS A 39 -67.01 -41.17 56.82
C LYS A 39 -67.68 -39.92 57.40
N GLU A 40 -68.49 -40.04 58.45
CA GLU A 40 -69.10 -38.89 59.11
C GLU A 40 -68.08 -38.12 59.95
N THR A 41 -67.18 -38.85 60.62
CA THR A 41 -66.10 -38.25 61.42
C THR A 41 -65.13 -37.44 60.57
N LEU A 42 -64.76 -37.95 59.40
CA LEU A 42 -63.93 -37.24 58.43
C LEU A 42 -64.64 -36.01 57.82
N LYS A 43 -65.97 -35.93 57.91
CA LYS A 43 -66.74 -34.75 57.45
C LYS A 43 -66.82 -33.63 58.48
N ILE A 44 -66.44 -33.87 59.74
CA ILE A 44 -66.42 -32.83 60.78
C ILE A 44 -65.46 -31.70 60.37
N PRO A 45 -65.84 -30.41 60.51
CA PRO A 45 -65.05 -29.29 60.02
C PRO A 45 -63.59 -29.28 60.46
N ILE A 46 -63.33 -29.58 61.74
CA ILE A 46 -61.96 -29.61 62.32
C ILE A 46 -61.10 -30.70 61.64
N ASN A 47 -61.68 -31.86 61.34
CA ASN A 47 -60.98 -32.96 60.71
C ASN A 47 -60.71 -32.66 59.23
N ARG A 48 -61.68 -32.06 58.53
CA ARG A 48 -61.48 -31.57 57.16
C ARG A 48 -60.36 -30.55 57.08
N GLU A 49 -60.31 -29.61 58.00
CA GLU A 49 -59.25 -28.60 58.05
C GLU A 49 -57.86 -29.23 58.23
N LYS A 50 -57.72 -30.18 59.17
CA LYS A 50 -56.47 -30.92 59.38
C LYS A 50 -56.01 -31.66 58.12
N ILE A 51 -56.94 -32.33 57.42
CA ILE A 51 -56.65 -33.05 56.17
C ILE A 51 -56.18 -32.07 55.10
N LEU A 52 -56.93 -30.99 54.87
CA LEU A 52 -56.59 -29.97 53.88
C LEU A 52 -55.23 -29.32 54.14
N ARG A 53 -54.91 -28.99 55.41
CA ARG A 53 -53.58 -28.46 55.78
C ARG A 53 -52.46 -29.43 55.38
N LYS A 54 -52.64 -30.73 55.65
CA LYS A 54 -51.63 -31.74 55.29
C LYS A 54 -51.50 -31.92 53.77
N GLU A 55 -52.59 -31.84 53.03
CA GLU A 55 -52.55 -31.86 51.55
C GLU A 55 -51.79 -30.66 50.99
N VAL A 56 -52.00 -29.48 51.57
CA VAL A 56 -51.27 -28.25 51.21
C VAL A 56 -49.78 -28.39 51.54
N GLU A 57 -49.42 -28.90 52.72
CA GLU A 57 -48.02 -29.17 53.08
C GLU A 57 -47.35 -30.13 52.10
N LEU A 58 -48.00 -31.26 51.78
CA LEU A 58 -47.48 -32.24 50.82
C LEU A 58 -47.35 -31.64 49.41
N PHE A 59 -48.24 -30.73 49.03
CA PHE A 59 -48.15 -30.01 47.76
C PHE A 59 -46.94 -29.08 47.73
N PHE A 60 -46.68 -28.34 48.82
CA PHE A 60 -45.49 -27.50 48.94
C PHE A 60 -44.19 -28.30 49.06
N GLU A 61 -44.18 -29.45 49.73
CA GLU A 61 -43.04 -30.38 49.75
C GLU A 61 -42.74 -30.91 48.34
N LYS A 62 -43.77 -31.21 47.53
CA LYS A 62 -43.59 -31.64 46.13
C LYS A 62 -43.13 -30.51 45.21
N LEU A 63 -43.48 -29.27 45.52
CA LEU A 63 -42.94 -28.06 44.90
C LEU A 63 -41.52 -27.78 45.43
N GLU A 64 -40.62 -28.77 45.35
CA GLU A 64 -39.23 -28.54 45.67
C GLU A 64 -38.69 -27.47 44.72
N LEU A 65 -38.38 -26.30 45.28
CA LEU A 65 -37.70 -25.19 44.61
C LEU A 65 -36.45 -25.67 43.82
N SER A 66 -35.84 -26.77 44.28
CA SER A 66 -34.70 -27.45 43.67
C SER A 66 -34.97 -27.86 42.21
N ASN A 67 -36.18 -28.32 41.89
CA ASN A 67 -36.55 -28.78 40.54
C ASN A 67 -36.82 -27.60 39.60
N ILE A 68 -37.44 -26.54 40.13
CA ILE A 68 -37.68 -25.31 39.36
C ILE A 68 -36.34 -24.66 38.99
N ASN A 69 -35.43 -24.53 39.95
CA ASN A 69 -34.10 -23.95 39.71
C ASN A 69 -33.29 -24.78 38.70
N LYS A 70 -33.32 -26.11 38.80
CA LYS A 70 -32.67 -27.00 37.81
C LYS A 70 -33.25 -26.82 36.40
N CYS A 71 -34.57 -26.66 36.29
CA CYS A 71 -35.21 -26.40 34.99
C CYS A 71 -34.79 -25.05 34.41
N ILE A 72 -34.78 -24.01 35.23
CA ILE A 72 -34.33 -22.66 34.84
C ILE A 72 -32.86 -22.69 34.40
N GLU A 73 -31.99 -23.33 35.18
CA GLU A 73 -30.56 -23.45 34.88
C GLU A 73 -30.31 -24.18 33.55
N ARG A 74 -31.03 -25.27 33.27
CA ARG A 74 -30.95 -25.95 31.97
C ARG A 74 -31.37 -25.05 30.82
N GLN A 75 -32.46 -24.30 30.97
CA GLN A 75 -32.91 -23.37 29.93
C GLN A 75 -31.89 -22.26 29.67
N PHE A 76 -31.28 -21.70 30.72
CA PHE A 76 -30.21 -20.71 30.56
C PHE A 76 -29.00 -21.29 29.83
N ASN A 77 -28.58 -22.51 30.19
CA ASN A 77 -27.45 -23.17 29.53
C ASN A 77 -27.74 -23.45 28.05
N GLU A 78 -28.96 -23.88 27.72
CA GLU A 78 -29.36 -24.13 26.33
C GLU A 78 -29.40 -22.84 25.50
N ILE A 79 -29.95 -21.75 26.06
CA ILE A 79 -29.95 -20.44 25.40
C ILE A 79 -28.51 -19.95 25.18
N THR A 80 -27.65 -20.07 26.19
CA THR A 80 -26.25 -19.66 26.11
C THR A 80 -25.52 -20.43 25.01
N PHE A 81 -25.70 -21.75 24.97
CA PHE A 81 -25.13 -22.60 23.92
C PHE A 81 -25.61 -22.22 22.51
N GLN A 82 -26.90 -21.89 22.36
CA GLN A 82 -27.42 -21.42 21.07
C GLN A 82 -26.81 -20.08 20.64
N ILE A 83 -26.64 -19.15 21.59
CA ILE A 83 -25.97 -17.86 21.33
C ILE A 83 -24.53 -18.10 20.87
N ASP A 84 -23.78 -18.96 21.57
CA ASP A 84 -22.38 -19.26 21.23
C ASP A 84 -22.26 -19.82 19.81
N ILE A 85 -23.09 -20.80 19.44
CA ILE A 85 -23.13 -21.36 18.08
C ILE A 85 -23.42 -20.28 17.03
N GLN A 86 -24.37 -19.38 17.30
CA GLN A 86 -24.68 -18.31 16.35
C GLN A 86 -23.53 -17.32 16.21
N CYS A 87 -22.85 -16.98 17.31
CA CYS A 87 -21.66 -16.14 17.30
C CYS A 87 -20.54 -16.78 16.47
N GLU A 88 -20.24 -18.06 16.68
CA GLU A 88 -19.22 -18.79 15.92
C GLU A 88 -19.56 -18.80 14.41
N SER A 89 -20.81 -19.09 14.05
CA SER A 89 -21.26 -19.06 12.65
C SER A 89 -21.10 -17.69 12.00
N LEU A 90 -21.41 -16.61 12.73
CA LEU A 90 -21.23 -15.25 12.22
C LEU A 90 -19.75 -14.90 12.05
N ILE A 91 -18.89 -15.28 12.99
CA ILE A 91 -17.44 -15.10 12.89
C ILE A 91 -16.89 -15.82 11.66
N GLU A 92 -17.32 -17.05 11.41
CA GLU A 92 -16.92 -17.82 10.24
C GLU A 92 -17.33 -17.12 8.93
N LYS A 93 -18.59 -16.65 8.84
CA LYS A 93 -19.08 -15.90 7.67
C LYS A 93 -18.27 -14.62 7.42
N ILE A 94 -17.96 -13.87 8.47
CA ILE A 94 -17.14 -12.66 8.38
C ILE A 94 -15.74 -13.01 7.86
N ASN A 95 -15.12 -14.08 8.37
CA ASN A 95 -13.80 -14.50 7.94
C ASN A 95 -13.77 -14.95 6.49
N ASN A 96 -14.76 -15.72 6.05
CA ASN A 96 -14.89 -16.15 4.66
C ASN A 96 -15.03 -14.94 3.72
N TYR A 97 -15.91 -14.00 4.07
CA TYR A 97 -16.07 -12.77 3.30
C TYR A 97 -14.78 -11.93 3.24
N ARG A 98 -14.04 -11.84 4.34
CA ARG A 98 -12.74 -11.15 4.39
C ARG A 98 -11.73 -11.81 3.44
N ILE A 99 -11.66 -13.14 3.42
CA ILE A 99 -10.77 -13.89 2.53
C ILE A 99 -11.13 -13.61 1.06
N GLU A 100 -12.41 -13.69 0.70
CA GLU A 100 -12.86 -13.39 -0.67
C GLU A 100 -12.50 -11.97 -1.12
N LEU A 101 -12.65 -10.97 -0.25
CA LEU A 101 -12.26 -9.59 -0.56
C LEU A 101 -10.75 -9.47 -0.82
N ILE A 102 -9.93 -10.11 0.01
CA ILE A 102 -8.47 -10.12 -0.17
C ILE A 102 -8.11 -10.76 -1.50
N GLU A 103 -8.74 -11.87 -1.87
CA GLU A 103 -8.51 -12.54 -3.14
C GLU A 103 -8.91 -11.68 -4.34
N LYS A 104 -10.07 -11.00 -4.27
CA LYS A 104 -10.50 -10.04 -5.30
C LYS A 104 -9.49 -8.90 -5.47
N VAL A 105 -9.00 -8.33 -4.37
CA VAL A 105 -7.99 -7.27 -4.40
C VAL A 105 -6.68 -7.77 -5.01
N LYS A 106 -6.21 -8.96 -4.61
CA LYS A 106 -5.00 -9.59 -5.18
C LYS A 106 -5.15 -9.83 -6.68
N LYS A 107 -6.31 -10.33 -7.13
CA LYS A 107 -6.60 -10.55 -8.54
C LYS A 107 -6.56 -9.23 -9.33
N ASN A 108 -7.27 -8.20 -8.85
CA ASN A 108 -7.29 -6.89 -9.49
C ASN A 108 -5.88 -6.29 -9.59
N ARG A 109 -5.08 -6.38 -8.52
CA ARG A 109 -3.67 -5.95 -8.54
C ARG A 109 -2.88 -6.66 -9.63
N ASN A 110 -2.98 -7.98 -9.71
CA ASN A 110 -2.26 -8.77 -10.71
C ASN A 110 -2.71 -8.43 -12.14
N ASP A 111 -3.99 -8.17 -12.35
CA ASP A 111 -4.52 -7.77 -13.65
C ASP A 111 -4.03 -6.37 -14.06
N ILE A 112 -3.96 -5.42 -13.12
CA ILE A 112 -3.36 -4.10 -13.36
C ILE A 112 -1.88 -4.22 -13.73
N ILE A 113 -1.10 -5.01 -12.99
CA ILE A 113 0.33 -5.24 -13.28
C ILE A 113 0.49 -5.84 -14.69
N ARG A 114 -0.30 -6.86 -15.03
CA ARG A 114 -0.28 -7.45 -16.38
C ARG A 114 -0.66 -6.45 -17.47
N GLN A 115 -1.62 -5.55 -17.22
CA GLN A 115 -1.97 -4.50 -18.16
C GLN A 115 -0.84 -3.49 -18.34
N LEU A 116 -0.16 -3.11 -17.25
CA LEU A 116 1.03 -2.26 -17.29
C LEU A 116 2.17 -2.91 -18.09
N ASP A 117 2.46 -4.18 -17.83
CA ASP A 117 3.51 -4.94 -18.55
C ASP A 117 3.18 -5.11 -20.03
N LYS A 118 1.91 -5.39 -20.36
CA LYS A 118 1.43 -5.48 -21.75
C LYS A 118 1.42 -4.12 -22.45
N SER A 119 1.23 -3.04 -21.70
CA SER A 119 1.35 -1.70 -22.24
C SER A 119 2.82 -1.47 -22.59
N LYS A 120 3.14 -1.64 -23.88
CA LYS A 120 4.45 -1.27 -24.46
C LYS A 120 4.87 0.17 -24.15
N ILE A 121 3.94 0.98 -23.62
CA ILE A 121 4.08 2.34 -23.10
C ILE A 121 5.22 2.43 -22.08
N VAL A 122 5.28 1.59 -21.03
CA VAL A 122 6.33 1.73 -19.99
C VAL A 122 7.73 1.43 -20.54
N ASN A 123 7.84 0.40 -21.39
CA ASN A 123 9.10 -0.01 -22.00
C ASN A 123 9.56 0.87 -23.18
N LYS A 124 8.63 1.50 -23.93
CA LYS A 124 8.98 2.43 -25.03
C LYS A 124 9.20 3.86 -24.57
N ILE A 125 8.46 4.34 -23.57
CA ILE A 125 8.44 5.77 -23.22
C ILE A 125 9.68 6.20 -22.41
N SER A 126 10.27 5.32 -21.59
CA SER A 126 11.25 5.77 -20.59
C SER A 126 12.70 5.84 -21.06
N LYS A 127 13.13 5.02 -22.03
CA LYS A 127 14.55 4.97 -22.44
C LYS A 127 14.81 5.38 -23.88
N ASN A 128 14.12 4.78 -24.84
CA ASN A 128 14.49 4.97 -26.26
C ASN A 128 14.19 6.39 -26.75
N LEU A 129 13.02 6.95 -26.41
CA LEU A 129 12.69 8.34 -26.76
C LEU A 129 13.64 9.34 -26.08
N TYR A 130 14.02 9.09 -24.83
CA TYR A 130 14.94 9.95 -24.10
C TYR A 130 16.36 9.90 -24.69
N ILE A 131 16.83 8.72 -25.08
CA ILE A 131 18.14 8.54 -25.72
C ILE A 131 18.15 9.20 -27.10
N GLU A 132 17.12 8.99 -27.92
CA GLU A 132 17.02 9.62 -29.25
C GLU A 132 16.99 11.15 -29.16
N GLU A 133 16.20 11.72 -28.26
CA GLU A 133 16.16 13.18 -28.05
C GLU A 133 17.49 13.72 -27.49
N PHE A 134 18.15 12.97 -26.60
CA PHE A 134 19.47 13.32 -26.08
C PHE A 134 20.55 13.31 -27.17
N GLU A 135 20.55 12.31 -28.06
CA GLU A 135 21.48 12.23 -29.19
C GLU A 135 21.24 13.34 -30.22
N LYS A 136 19.98 13.66 -30.54
CA LYS A 136 19.65 14.83 -31.38
C LYS A 136 20.17 16.13 -30.78
N THR A 137 19.96 16.32 -29.48
CA THR A 137 20.42 17.52 -28.75
C THR A 137 21.94 17.61 -28.75
N LYS A 138 22.64 16.50 -28.51
CA LYS A 138 24.10 16.43 -28.57
C LYS A 138 24.64 16.79 -29.96
N ASN A 139 24.05 16.25 -31.03
CA ASN A 139 24.42 16.58 -32.41
C ASN A 139 24.22 18.06 -32.73
N LEU A 140 23.19 18.72 -32.18
CA LEU A 140 22.98 20.15 -32.33
C LEU A 140 24.06 20.97 -31.61
N PHE A 141 24.45 20.57 -30.39
CA PHE A 141 25.55 21.22 -29.67
C PHE A 141 26.88 21.12 -30.42
N ASP A 142 27.20 19.95 -31.00
CA ASP A 142 28.43 19.78 -31.77
C ASP A 142 28.46 20.68 -33.01
N LYS A 143 27.31 20.83 -33.71
CA LYS A 143 27.16 21.76 -34.84
C LYS A 143 27.32 23.22 -34.41
N LEU A 144 26.68 23.62 -33.30
CA LEU A 144 26.80 24.97 -32.75
C LEU A 144 28.24 25.32 -32.38
N LYS A 145 28.99 24.36 -31.83
CA LYS A 145 30.40 24.54 -31.50
C LYS A 145 31.26 24.79 -32.75
N ILE A 146 31.00 24.07 -33.83
CA ILE A 146 31.67 24.29 -35.12
C ILE A 146 31.32 25.68 -35.68
N GLU A 147 30.05 26.10 -35.59
CA GLU A 147 29.60 27.44 -35.99
C GLU A 147 30.27 28.55 -35.16
N GLU A 148 30.43 28.36 -33.85
CA GLU A 148 31.17 29.30 -32.99
C GLU A 148 32.65 29.39 -33.36
N ASP A 149 33.32 28.25 -33.52
CA ASP A 149 34.74 28.20 -33.91
C ASP A 149 34.98 28.89 -35.27
N THR A 150 34.09 28.65 -36.24
CA THR A 150 34.16 29.30 -37.55
C THR A 150 33.88 30.80 -37.48
N LYS A 151 32.91 31.22 -36.68
CA LYS A 151 32.63 32.64 -36.43
C LYS A 151 33.81 33.34 -35.76
N GLN A 152 34.51 32.67 -34.86
CA GLN A 152 35.70 33.21 -34.21
C GLN A 152 36.86 33.39 -35.20
N LYS A 153 37.11 32.38 -36.05
CA LYS A 153 38.11 32.48 -37.13
C LYS A 153 37.80 33.59 -38.14
N LEU A 154 36.51 33.81 -38.45
CA LEU A 154 36.10 34.93 -39.31
C LEU A 154 36.40 36.28 -38.67
N LYS A 155 36.10 36.47 -37.38
CA LYS A 155 36.46 37.70 -36.65
C LYS A 155 37.97 37.93 -36.62
N GLU A 156 38.77 36.88 -36.47
CA GLU A 156 40.24 36.98 -36.54
C GLU A 156 40.70 37.43 -37.92
N LYS A 157 40.12 36.88 -39.00
CA LYS A 157 40.41 37.31 -40.37
C LYS A 157 40.00 38.76 -40.62
N GLU A 158 38.83 39.18 -40.15
CA GLU A 158 38.37 40.58 -40.26
C GLU A 158 39.32 41.54 -39.52
N ARG A 159 39.83 41.15 -38.35
CA ARG A 159 40.85 41.94 -37.64
C ARG A 159 42.12 42.07 -38.46
N MET A 160 42.65 40.96 -38.98
CA MET A 160 43.84 40.99 -39.84
C MET A 160 43.62 41.82 -41.10
N GLU A 161 42.44 41.73 -41.74
CA GLU A 161 42.11 42.51 -42.92
C GLU A 161 42.06 44.02 -42.60
N ASN A 162 41.51 44.40 -41.45
CA ASN A 162 41.51 45.78 -40.99
C ASN A 162 42.91 46.28 -40.64
N GLU A 163 43.75 45.46 -40.00
CA GLU A 163 45.15 45.77 -39.74
C GLU A 163 45.93 46.01 -41.05
N ILE A 164 45.73 45.17 -42.06
CA ILE A 164 46.33 45.33 -43.40
C ILE A 164 45.82 46.61 -44.07
N LYS A 165 44.52 46.91 -43.98
CA LYS A 165 43.96 48.16 -44.53
C LYS A 165 44.55 49.39 -43.85
N ASP A 166 44.66 49.37 -42.52
CA ASP A 166 45.29 50.44 -41.74
C ASP A 166 46.77 50.61 -42.13
N GLU A 167 47.51 49.53 -42.36
CA GLU A 167 48.88 49.59 -42.88
C GLU A 167 48.93 50.18 -44.30
N ILE A 168 48.11 49.70 -45.24
CA ILE A 168 48.03 50.24 -46.59
C ILE A 168 47.73 51.73 -46.58
N ASP A 169 46.79 52.17 -45.73
CA ASP A 169 46.44 53.58 -45.60
C ASP A 169 47.60 54.41 -45.01
N LYS A 170 48.40 53.88 -44.08
CA LYS A 170 49.66 54.52 -43.64
C LYS A 170 50.63 54.70 -44.81
N TYR A 171 50.74 53.72 -45.70
CA TYR A 171 51.62 53.80 -46.88
C TYR A 171 51.09 54.75 -47.97
N LYS A 172 49.79 55.03 -48.05
CA LYS A 172 49.23 56.05 -48.98
C LYS A 172 49.69 57.47 -48.67
N PHE A 173 50.10 57.76 -47.44
CA PHE A 173 50.58 59.09 -47.01
C PHE A 173 52.11 59.20 -46.95
N LEU A 174 52.86 58.13 -47.24
CA LEU A 174 54.30 58.20 -47.48
C LEU A 174 54.54 58.80 -48.87
N LYS A 175 54.93 60.08 -48.90
CA LYS A 175 55.38 60.78 -50.11
C LYS A 175 56.43 59.93 -50.85
N PRO A 176 56.40 59.87 -52.20
CA PRO A 176 57.50 59.27 -52.94
C PRO A 176 58.75 60.12 -52.73
N GLU A 177 59.70 59.59 -51.96
CA GLU A 177 61.06 60.14 -51.94
C GLU A 177 61.72 59.82 -53.28
N LYS A 178 61.88 60.90 -54.06
CA LYS A 178 62.72 61.06 -55.26
C LYS A 178 62.52 60.04 -56.38
N ASN A 179 61.88 60.52 -57.44
CA ASN A 179 62.12 60.09 -58.81
C ASN A 179 63.64 60.02 -59.06
N ILE A 180 64.19 58.81 -59.04
CA ILE A 180 65.40 58.51 -59.78
C ILE A 180 64.91 58.27 -61.20
N GLU A 181 65.27 59.18 -62.09
CA GLU A 181 64.92 59.14 -63.51
C GLU A 181 65.32 57.78 -64.08
N ILE A 182 64.34 57.01 -64.54
CA ILE A 182 64.53 55.71 -65.21
C ILE A 182 65.52 55.84 -66.39
N GLU A 183 65.69 57.05 -66.94
CA GLU A 183 66.66 57.39 -67.97
C GLU A 183 68.13 57.23 -67.50
N GLU A 184 68.46 57.50 -66.24
CA GLU A 184 69.82 57.28 -65.71
C GLU A 184 70.15 55.78 -65.59
N ILE A 185 69.19 54.96 -65.16
CA ILE A 185 69.38 53.51 -65.01
C ILE A 185 69.52 52.84 -66.38
N VAL A 186 68.73 53.26 -67.37
CA VAL A 186 68.84 52.77 -68.75
C VAL A 186 70.17 53.23 -69.38
N GLY A 187 70.61 54.46 -69.13
CA GLY A 187 71.92 54.97 -69.57
C GLY A 187 73.10 54.17 -69.01
N VAL A 188 73.07 53.84 -67.72
CA VAL A 188 74.09 53.00 -67.06
C VAL A 188 74.10 51.57 -67.62
N PHE A 189 72.93 51.01 -67.96
CA PHE A 189 72.82 49.66 -68.53
C PHE A 189 73.36 49.58 -69.96
N VAL A 190 73.14 50.62 -70.78
CA VAL A 190 73.68 50.70 -72.15
C VAL A 190 75.20 50.89 -72.12
N ALA A 191 75.72 51.74 -71.22
CA ALA A 191 77.16 51.97 -71.05
C ALA A 191 77.90 50.70 -70.56
N THR A 192 77.34 49.97 -69.59
CA THR A 192 77.93 48.71 -69.09
C THR A 192 77.87 47.57 -70.11
N LYS A 193 76.86 47.55 -71.00
CA LYS A 193 76.78 46.58 -72.10
C LYS A 193 77.80 46.86 -73.20
N LEU A 194 78.12 48.14 -73.47
CA LEU A 194 79.18 48.54 -74.40
C LEU A 194 80.59 48.29 -73.84
N LEU A 195 80.81 48.54 -72.54
CA LEU A 195 82.06 48.20 -71.84
C LEU A 195 82.34 46.69 -71.85
N LYS A 196 81.34 45.84 -71.61
CA LYS A 196 81.50 44.37 -71.71
C LYS A 196 81.82 43.87 -73.13
N LYS A 197 81.44 44.61 -74.17
CA LYS A 197 81.75 44.26 -75.57
C LYS A 197 83.16 44.67 -75.99
N ASN A 198 83.74 45.66 -75.32
CA ASN A 198 85.13 46.09 -75.54
C ASN A 198 86.13 45.32 -74.66
N LEU A 199 85.74 44.91 -73.44
CA LEU A 199 86.59 44.10 -72.56
C LEU A 199 86.83 42.67 -73.09
N THR A 200 85.92 42.10 -73.88
CA THR A 200 86.11 40.78 -74.50
C THR A 200 87.04 40.78 -75.72
N ARG A 201 87.49 41.95 -76.20
CA ARG A 201 88.51 42.03 -77.26
C ARG A 201 89.95 42.14 -76.74
N GLU A 202 90.17 42.49 -75.47
CA GLU A 202 91.53 42.72 -74.93
C GLU A 202 92.05 41.63 -73.97
N SER A 203 91.25 40.66 -73.53
CA SER A 203 91.69 39.65 -72.53
C SER A 203 91.88 38.22 -73.06
N ILE A 204 92.29 38.04 -74.33
CA ILE A 204 92.76 36.73 -74.85
C ILE A 204 94.28 36.51 -74.62
N GLN A 205 95.00 37.45 -74.02
CA GLN A 205 96.39 37.23 -73.61
C GLN A 205 96.55 37.31 -72.10
N ASN A 206 97.06 36.21 -71.54
CA ASN A 206 97.42 35.93 -70.13
C ASN A 206 96.20 35.54 -69.29
N GLY A 207 96.05 34.33 -68.76
CA GLY A 207 97.05 33.38 -68.30
C GLY A 207 96.74 33.03 -66.84
N TYR A 208 96.26 31.81 -66.62
CA TYR A 208 96.24 31.04 -65.35
C TYR A 208 95.51 31.57 -64.09
N PHE A 209 94.74 30.65 -63.49
CA PHE A 209 94.56 30.27 -62.06
C PHE A 209 93.07 29.98 -61.78
N LYS A 210 92.64 28.71 -61.64
CA LYS A 210 92.65 27.83 -60.44
C LYS A 210 92.11 28.50 -59.17
N TYR A 211 91.03 27.93 -58.60
CA TYR A 211 90.65 27.67 -57.19
C TYR A 211 89.10 27.55 -57.14
N TYR A 212 88.50 26.37 -56.94
CA TYR A 212 88.18 25.69 -55.67
C TYR A 212 87.50 26.58 -54.61
N LEU A 213 86.22 26.32 -54.31
CA LEU A 213 85.72 25.84 -53.00
C LEU A 213 84.18 26.06 -52.86
N ILE A 214 83.52 24.94 -52.52
CA ILE A 214 82.28 24.74 -51.72
C ILE A 214 80.99 25.41 -52.21
#